data_AF-A0A6N2LPU6-F1
#
_entry.id   AF-A0A6N2LPU6-F1
#
_cell.length_a   1.000
_cell.length_b   1.000
_cell.length_c   1.000
_cell.angle_alpha   90.00
_cell.angle_beta   90.00
_cell.angle_gamma   90.00
#
_symmetry.space_group_name_H-M   'P 1'
#
loop_
_entity.id
_entity.type
_entity.pdbx_description
1 polymer ?
#
loop_
_entity_poly.entity_id
_entity_poly.type
_entity_poly.pdbx_seq_one_letter_code
_entity_poly.pdbx_strand_id
1 'polypeptide(L)'
;MKVIDKIRAAAAGGDANGSANGNGCDSSSNSKVVFSFEFFPPKTEDGVDNLFERMDRMVFHNPSFCDITWGAGGSTADLTLDIANKMQNIICVETMMHLTCTNMPVEKIDQALETIKSNGIQNVLALRGDPPHGQDKFVQIQGGFSCALDLVKHIRSKYGDYFGITVAGYPEAHPDMIGSDGFATLEDYHKDLAYLKQKVDAGADLIVTQLFYDTDIFLKFVNDCRQIGITCPIVPGIMPINNYKASYVPAEVTAALEPIKDNEEAVRAYGIHLGTEMCKKILAHGIKTVHLYTLNMEKSALAILMSPRYKRTMAPPTNVFRVKEDVRPIFWANRPKSYLSRTIGWDQYPHGRWGDSRNPSYGALSDYQKFKVYCLGKLKSSPWSELDGLQPETKIINEHLGWGRPGGYVYQKAYLEFFCSKDKLNAIVDKCKSFPFVTYIAVNKGGSWISNVALTDVNAVTWGLPSKGDYPANCCGSRQLQCVEGRGI
;
A
#
# COMPACT_ATOMS: atom_id res chain seq x y z
N MET A 1 -9.10 0.54 3.47
CA MET A 1 -9.86 1.81 3.67
C MET A 1 -10.00 2.44 2.29
N LYS A 2 -11.10 3.12 1.97
CA LYS A 2 -11.15 3.75 0.64
C LYS A 2 -10.14 4.90 0.56
N VAL A 3 -9.47 5.04 -0.58
CA VAL A 3 -8.48 6.10 -0.83
C VAL A 3 -9.10 7.48 -0.65
N ILE A 4 -10.36 7.65 -1.07
CA ILE A 4 -11.10 8.90 -0.88
C ILE A 4 -11.21 9.29 0.59
N ASP A 5 -11.41 8.32 1.50
CA ASP A 5 -11.51 8.59 2.93
C ASP A 5 -10.18 9.07 3.49
N LYS A 6 -9.06 8.50 3.01
CA LYS A 6 -7.70 8.95 3.38
C LYS A 6 -7.43 10.38 2.92
N ILE A 7 -7.82 10.70 1.69
CA ILE A 7 -7.66 12.05 1.13
C ILE A 7 -8.50 13.06 1.93
N ARG A 8 -9.76 12.73 2.22
CA ARG A 8 -10.65 13.59 3.02
C ARG A 8 -10.13 13.78 4.44
N ALA A 9 -9.66 12.72 5.09
CA ALA A 9 -9.08 12.80 6.43
C ALA A 9 -7.83 13.69 6.47
N ALA A 10 -6.93 13.55 5.49
CA ALA A 10 -5.74 14.40 5.38
C ALA A 10 -6.11 15.87 5.13
N ALA A 11 -7.15 16.15 4.33
CA ALA A 11 -7.66 17.50 4.10
C ALA A 11 -8.26 18.11 5.38
N ALA A 12 -8.94 17.30 6.20
CA ALA A 12 -9.51 17.72 7.49
C ALA A 12 -8.47 17.86 8.62
N GLY A 13 -7.19 17.59 8.36
CA GLY A 13 -6.13 17.62 9.37
C GLY A 13 -6.12 16.41 10.32
N GLY A 14 -6.85 15.33 10.00
CA GLY A 14 -6.89 14.11 10.78
C GLY A 14 -5.88 13.06 10.30
N ASP A 15 -5.25 12.35 11.25
CA ASP A 15 -4.38 11.21 10.93
C ASP A 15 -5.22 10.02 10.40
N ALA A 16 -5.18 9.81 9.07
CA ALA A 16 -5.92 8.75 8.38
C ALA A 16 -5.36 7.33 8.60
N ASN A 17 -4.10 7.22 9.04
CA ASN A 17 -3.54 5.98 9.56
C ASN A 17 -3.52 6.16 11.08
N GLY A 18 -4.18 5.31 11.86
CA GLY A 18 -4.32 5.41 13.33
C GLY A 18 -3.01 5.34 14.17
N SER A 19 -1.89 5.81 13.64
CA SER A 19 -0.66 6.12 14.35
C SER A 19 -0.69 7.59 14.76
N ALA A 20 -1.28 7.87 15.91
CA ALA A 20 -1.15 9.17 16.58
C ALA A 20 0.31 9.35 17.03
N ASN A 21 1.15 9.90 16.16
CA ASN A 21 2.50 10.33 16.48
C ASN A 21 2.74 11.69 15.81
N GLY A 22 2.43 12.76 16.55
CA GLY A 22 2.71 14.12 16.16
C GLY A 22 2.51 15.07 17.33
N ASN A 23 3.55 15.25 18.15
CA ASN A 23 3.69 16.43 19.02
C ASN A 23 5.01 17.13 18.68
N GLY A 24 5.00 17.84 17.56
CA GLY A 24 5.84 19.02 17.39
C GLY A 24 4.92 20.23 17.48
N CYS A 25 5.13 21.09 18.46
CA CYS A 25 4.44 22.36 18.61
C CYS A 25 4.71 23.27 17.39
N ASP A 26 3.82 23.20 16.40
CA ASP A 26 3.68 24.24 15.39
C ASP A 26 2.19 24.50 15.20
N SER A 27 1.72 25.60 15.78
CA SER A 27 0.32 26.02 15.85
C SER A 27 -0.17 26.66 14.54
N SER A 28 0.20 26.07 13.40
CA SER A 28 -0.38 26.38 12.10
C SER A 28 -1.06 25.12 11.56
N SER A 29 -2.30 25.23 11.11
CA SER A 29 -3.13 24.15 10.58
C SER A 29 -2.59 23.60 9.26
N ASN A 30 -1.40 22.98 9.29
CA ASN A 30 -0.69 22.53 8.12
C ASN A 30 -1.21 21.15 7.71
N SER A 31 -2.33 21.12 6.98
CA SER A 31 -2.91 19.85 6.54
C SER A 31 -1.92 19.08 5.65
N LYS A 32 -1.82 17.77 5.88
CA LYS A 32 -0.77 16.86 5.39
C LYS A 32 -0.86 16.64 3.88
N VAL A 33 0.28 16.66 3.19
CA VAL A 33 0.36 16.30 1.77
C VAL A 33 0.16 14.79 1.62
N VAL A 34 -0.79 14.41 0.78
CA VAL A 34 -1.06 13.03 0.38
C VAL A 34 -0.31 12.74 -0.92
N PHE A 35 0.43 11.64 -0.96
CA PHE A 35 1.03 11.19 -2.20
C PHE A 35 0.88 9.69 -2.41
N SER A 36 1.02 9.27 -3.67
CA SER A 36 0.87 7.89 -4.12
C SER A 36 1.81 7.56 -5.27
N PHE A 37 1.98 6.26 -5.53
CA PHE A 37 2.83 5.73 -6.59
C PHE A 37 2.06 4.78 -7.50
N GLU A 38 2.27 4.92 -8.82
CA GLU A 38 1.82 3.95 -9.82
C GLU A 38 2.94 3.02 -10.26
N PHE A 39 2.61 1.74 -10.33
CA PHE A 39 3.45 0.67 -10.86
C PHE A 39 2.75 -0.06 -11.99
N PHE A 40 3.50 -0.79 -12.81
CA PHE A 40 2.94 -1.67 -13.84
C PHE A 40 3.44 -3.11 -13.70
N PRO A 41 2.65 -4.12 -14.09
CA PRO A 41 3.06 -5.53 -14.08
C PRO A 41 4.29 -5.76 -14.98
N PRO A 42 5.42 -6.24 -14.43
CA PRO A 42 6.61 -6.57 -15.23
C PRO A 42 6.36 -7.75 -16.17
N LYS A 43 7.15 -7.85 -17.25
CA LYS A 43 7.01 -8.91 -18.26
C LYS A 43 7.69 -10.23 -17.86
N THR A 44 8.55 -10.22 -16.85
CA THR A 44 9.37 -11.37 -16.43
C THR A 44 9.20 -11.63 -14.94
N GLU A 45 9.37 -12.88 -14.50
CA GLU A 45 9.32 -13.27 -13.08
C GLU A 45 10.37 -12.51 -12.25
N ASP A 46 11.62 -12.45 -12.71
CA ASP A 46 12.66 -11.63 -12.07
C ASP A 46 12.26 -10.15 -11.97
N GLY A 47 11.53 -9.64 -12.96
CA GLY A 47 10.99 -8.29 -12.95
C GLY A 47 9.96 -8.09 -11.84
N VAL A 48 9.12 -9.09 -11.60
CA VAL A 48 8.10 -9.09 -10.53
C VAL A 48 8.77 -9.09 -9.15
N ASP A 49 9.78 -9.93 -8.94
CA ASP A 49 10.52 -9.95 -7.67
C ASP A 49 11.21 -8.60 -7.40
N ASN A 50 11.88 -8.04 -8.41
CA ASN A 50 12.48 -6.71 -8.33
C ASN A 50 11.46 -5.60 -8.05
N LEU A 51 10.23 -5.74 -8.56
CA LEU A 51 9.15 -4.79 -8.29
C LEU A 51 8.73 -4.83 -6.82
N PHE A 52 8.56 -6.01 -6.22
CA PHE A 52 8.19 -6.11 -4.81
C PHE A 52 9.27 -5.53 -3.88
N GLU A 53 10.55 -5.82 -4.14
CA GLU A 53 11.65 -5.21 -3.37
C GLU A 53 11.66 -3.68 -3.48
N ARG A 54 11.32 -3.15 -4.66
CA ARG A 54 11.20 -1.70 -4.88
C ARG A 54 10.01 -1.13 -4.13
N MET A 55 8.86 -1.80 -4.17
CA MET A 55 7.67 -1.39 -3.43
C MET A 55 7.96 -1.30 -1.92
N ASP A 56 8.69 -2.25 -1.33
CA ASP A 56 9.10 -2.17 0.08
C ASP A 56 9.89 -0.89 0.39
N ARG A 57 10.89 -0.56 -0.46
CA ARG A 57 11.71 0.64 -0.28
C ARG A 57 10.89 1.91 -0.46
N MET A 58 10.01 1.96 -1.45
CA MET A 58 9.19 3.15 -1.74
C MET A 58 8.08 3.34 -0.69
N VAL A 59 7.46 2.27 -0.21
CA VAL A 59 6.42 2.32 0.84
C VAL A 59 6.99 2.75 2.19
N PHE A 60 8.30 2.62 2.41
CA PHE A 60 8.98 3.18 3.57
C PHE A 60 8.77 4.70 3.71
N HIS A 61 8.57 5.41 2.59
CA HIS A 61 8.26 6.84 2.59
C HIS A 61 6.82 7.16 3.01
N ASN A 62 5.99 6.14 3.28
CA ASN A 62 4.60 6.24 3.72
C ASN A 62 3.64 6.91 2.71
N PRO A 63 3.61 6.46 1.44
CA PRO A 63 2.54 6.86 0.52
C PRO A 63 1.17 6.46 1.10
N SER A 64 0.16 7.26 0.78
CA SER A 64 -1.21 6.99 1.27
C SER A 64 -1.85 5.79 0.58
N PHE A 65 -1.50 5.58 -0.69
CA PHE A 65 -1.86 4.43 -1.50
C PHE A 65 -0.84 4.22 -2.63
N CYS A 66 -0.86 3.03 -3.22
CA CYS A 66 -0.20 2.73 -4.48
C CYS A 66 -1.22 2.09 -5.42
N ASP A 67 -1.03 2.25 -6.73
CA ASP A 67 -1.80 1.52 -7.73
C ASP A 67 -0.91 0.67 -8.65
N ILE A 68 -1.60 -0.27 -9.29
CA ILE A 68 -1.03 -1.21 -10.25
C ILE A 68 -1.87 -1.18 -11.52
N THR A 69 -1.20 -0.96 -12.65
CA THR A 69 -1.87 -0.88 -13.94
C THR A 69 -2.42 -2.23 -14.40
N TRP A 70 -3.40 -2.15 -15.29
CA TRP A 70 -4.07 -3.30 -15.90
C TRP A 70 -3.85 -3.24 -17.41
N GLY A 71 -3.22 -4.27 -17.96
CA GLY A 71 -2.91 -4.34 -19.39
C GLY A 71 -4.18 -4.40 -20.25
N ALA A 72 -4.12 -3.80 -21.43
CA ALA A 72 -5.23 -3.75 -22.38
C ALA A 72 -5.85 -5.14 -22.61
N GLY A 73 -7.18 -5.21 -22.61
CA GLY A 73 -7.95 -6.45 -22.78
C GLY A 73 -7.75 -7.50 -21.68
N GLY A 74 -7.16 -7.14 -20.54
CA GLY A 74 -6.84 -8.10 -19.47
C GLY A 74 -5.64 -8.98 -19.76
N SER A 75 -4.74 -8.57 -20.65
CA SER A 75 -3.49 -9.28 -20.97
C SER A 75 -2.62 -9.58 -19.74
N THR A 76 -2.71 -8.76 -18.69
CA THR A 76 -1.97 -8.93 -17.43
C THR A 76 -2.89 -9.20 -16.24
N ALA A 77 -4.14 -9.63 -16.47
CA ALA A 77 -5.16 -9.74 -15.42
C ALA A 77 -4.69 -10.53 -14.19
N ASP A 78 -4.25 -11.77 -14.40
CA ASP A 78 -3.85 -12.66 -13.30
C ASP A 78 -2.66 -12.10 -12.50
N LEU A 79 -1.66 -11.57 -13.21
CA LEU A 79 -0.48 -10.97 -12.57
C LEU A 79 -0.84 -9.68 -11.81
N THR A 80 -1.75 -8.87 -12.35
CA THR A 80 -2.22 -7.64 -11.70
C THR A 80 -2.96 -7.97 -10.41
N LEU A 81 -3.82 -9.01 -10.43
CA LEU A 81 -4.54 -9.50 -9.25
C LEU A 81 -3.58 -10.01 -8.17
N ASP A 82 -2.56 -10.79 -8.54
CA ASP A 82 -1.54 -11.29 -7.60
C ASP A 82 -0.71 -10.15 -7.00
N ILE A 83 -0.25 -9.20 -7.83
CA ILE A 83 0.49 -8.02 -7.36
C ILE A 83 -0.38 -7.18 -6.42
N ALA A 84 -1.63 -6.90 -6.78
CA ALA A 84 -2.53 -6.12 -5.93
C ALA A 84 -2.76 -6.80 -4.56
N ASN A 85 -2.96 -8.12 -4.56
CA ASN A 85 -3.15 -8.89 -3.34
C ASN A 85 -1.91 -8.87 -2.44
N LYS A 86 -0.71 -9.06 -3.01
CA LYS A 86 0.57 -9.00 -2.28
C LYS A 86 0.90 -7.58 -1.81
N MET A 87 0.56 -6.56 -2.59
CA MET A 87 0.77 -5.16 -2.23
C MET A 87 -0.02 -4.80 -0.96
N GLN A 88 -1.27 -5.25 -0.87
CA GLN A 88 -2.11 -5.03 0.30
C GLN A 88 -1.71 -5.88 1.53
N ASN A 89 -1.42 -7.16 1.31
CA ASN A 89 -1.24 -8.13 2.40
C ASN A 89 0.22 -8.31 2.88
N ILE A 90 1.20 -8.07 2.01
CA ILE A 90 2.63 -8.30 2.31
C ILE A 90 3.38 -6.97 2.39
N ILE A 91 3.24 -6.11 1.38
CA ILE A 91 3.85 -4.77 1.39
C ILE A 91 3.12 -3.83 2.36
N CYS A 92 1.85 -4.13 2.68
CA CYS A 92 1.05 -3.42 3.67
C CYS A 92 0.85 -1.94 3.31
N VAL A 93 0.44 -1.67 2.07
CA VAL A 93 0.04 -0.35 1.58
C VAL A 93 -1.37 -0.42 1.02
N GLU A 94 -2.14 0.67 1.11
CA GLU A 94 -3.46 0.72 0.49
C GLU A 94 -3.31 0.58 -1.02
N THR A 95 -4.05 -0.35 -1.60
CA THR A 95 -3.91 -0.71 -3.01
C THR A 95 -5.14 -0.27 -3.80
N MET A 96 -4.89 0.40 -4.92
CA MET A 96 -5.89 0.67 -5.95
C MET A 96 -5.55 -0.12 -7.21
N MET A 97 -6.49 -0.90 -7.71
CA MET A 97 -6.28 -1.71 -8.91
C MET A 97 -6.89 -1.01 -10.12
N HIS A 98 -6.15 -0.90 -11.21
CA HIS A 98 -6.74 -0.46 -12.48
C HIS A 98 -7.66 -1.57 -13.02
N LEU A 99 -8.74 -1.17 -13.66
CA LEU A 99 -9.63 -2.09 -14.35
C LEU A 99 -10.14 -1.46 -15.63
N THR A 100 -9.70 -2.00 -16.77
CA THR A 100 -10.20 -1.59 -18.09
C THR A 100 -11.42 -2.42 -18.45
N CYS A 101 -12.43 -1.79 -19.05
CA CYS A 101 -13.70 -2.45 -19.37
C CYS A 101 -13.86 -2.86 -20.84
N THR A 102 -12.94 -2.47 -21.72
CA THR A 102 -12.98 -2.78 -23.15
C THR A 102 -12.15 -4.00 -23.52
N ASN A 103 -12.43 -4.57 -24.70
CA ASN A 103 -11.73 -5.73 -25.25
C ASN A 103 -11.83 -7.01 -24.40
N MET A 104 -12.83 -7.11 -23.52
CA MET A 104 -13.11 -8.33 -22.75
C MET A 104 -14.61 -8.52 -22.44
N PRO A 105 -15.07 -9.76 -22.24
CA PRO A 105 -16.43 -10.05 -21.79
C PRO A 105 -16.71 -9.51 -20.38
N VAL A 106 -17.97 -9.18 -20.09
CA VAL A 106 -18.40 -8.65 -18.77
C VAL A 106 -18.12 -9.66 -17.66
N GLU A 107 -18.16 -10.95 -17.96
CA GLU A 107 -17.90 -12.04 -17.02
C GLU A 107 -16.47 -11.97 -16.46
N LYS A 108 -15.49 -11.55 -17.28
CA LYS A 108 -14.11 -11.37 -16.79
C LYS A 108 -13.98 -10.19 -15.84
N ILE A 109 -14.72 -9.10 -16.11
CA ILE A 109 -14.80 -7.93 -15.24
C ILE A 109 -15.44 -8.33 -13.91
N ASP A 110 -16.50 -9.12 -13.95
CA ASP A 110 -17.17 -9.65 -12.78
C ASP A 110 -16.29 -10.57 -11.94
N GLN A 111 -15.54 -11.47 -12.58
CA GLN A 111 -14.57 -12.34 -11.91
C GLN A 111 -13.47 -11.51 -11.23
N ALA A 112 -12.93 -10.48 -11.90
CA ALA A 112 -11.92 -9.60 -11.33
C ALA A 112 -12.47 -8.84 -10.11
N LEU A 113 -13.66 -8.25 -10.21
CA LEU A 113 -14.30 -7.51 -9.12
C LEU A 113 -14.62 -8.41 -7.91
N GLU A 114 -15.14 -9.62 -8.13
CA GLU A 114 -15.41 -10.56 -7.04
C GLU A 114 -14.08 -10.99 -6.37
N THR A 115 -13.04 -11.25 -7.16
CA THR A 115 -11.71 -11.64 -6.65
C THR A 115 -11.08 -10.56 -5.78
N ILE A 116 -11.09 -9.30 -6.22
CA ILE A 116 -10.50 -8.23 -5.41
C ILE A 116 -11.33 -7.94 -4.15
N LYS A 117 -12.66 -8.11 -4.22
CA LYS A 117 -13.54 -7.98 -3.05
C LYS A 117 -13.28 -9.09 -2.03
N SER A 118 -13.17 -10.35 -2.46
CA SER A 118 -12.86 -11.47 -1.57
C SER A 118 -11.45 -11.37 -0.97
N ASN A 119 -10.52 -10.71 -1.67
CA ASN A 119 -9.19 -10.35 -1.15
C ASN A 119 -9.18 -9.07 -0.28
N GLY A 120 -10.33 -8.42 -0.09
CA GLY A 120 -10.48 -7.27 0.79
C GLY A 120 -10.00 -5.93 0.23
N ILE A 121 -9.70 -5.87 -1.07
CA ILE A 121 -9.38 -4.62 -1.77
C ILE A 121 -10.65 -3.81 -1.93
N GLN A 122 -10.54 -2.50 -1.70
CA GLN A 122 -11.67 -1.57 -1.78
C GLN A 122 -11.52 -0.49 -2.85
N ASN A 123 -10.42 -0.44 -3.61
CA ASN A 123 -10.17 0.70 -4.51
C ASN A 123 -9.95 0.23 -5.95
N VAL A 124 -10.74 0.80 -6.86
CA VAL A 124 -10.68 0.50 -8.29
C VAL A 124 -10.54 1.79 -9.08
N LEU A 125 -9.58 1.84 -10.00
CA LEU A 125 -9.53 2.87 -11.05
C LEU A 125 -10.26 2.33 -12.28
N ALA A 126 -11.48 2.82 -12.51
CA ALA A 126 -12.34 2.41 -13.61
C ALA A 126 -11.92 3.13 -14.90
N LEU A 127 -11.44 2.36 -15.86
CA LEU A 127 -10.90 2.85 -17.13
C LEU A 127 -11.65 2.24 -18.31
N ARG A 128 -11.66 2.94 -19.44
CA ARG A 128 -12.09 2.35 -20.71
C ARG A 128 -11.11 1.24 -21.09
N GLY A 129 -9.84 1.62 -21.23
CA GLY A 129 -8.79 0.80 -21.82
C GLY A 129 -8.47 1.29 -23.23
N ASP A 130 -7.22 1.07 -23.63
CA ASP A 130 -6.73 1.39 -24.96
C ASP A 130 -7.16 0.32 -25.97
N PRO A 131 -7.20 0.64 -27.27
CA PRO A 131 -7.33 -0.36 -28.33
C PRO A 131 -6.27 -1.47 -28.19
N PRO A 132 -6.56 -2.71 -28.63
CA PRO A 132 -5.55 -3.76 -28.68
C PRO A 132 -4.32 -3.34 -29.50
N HIS A 133 -3.16 -3.90 -29.17
CA HIS A 133 -1.92 -3.58 -29.87
C HIS A 133 -2.06 -3.85 -31.38
N GLY A 134 -1.77 -2.83 -32.20
CA GLY A 134 -1.89 -2.88 -33.66
C GLY A 134 -3.27 -2.47 -34.21
N GLN A 135 -4.19 -1.98 -33.38
CA GLN A 135 -5.45 -1.38 -33.82
C GLN A 135 -5.52 0.09 -33.44
N ASP A 136 -5.96 0.94 -34.37
CA ASP A 136 -6.08 2.39 -34.12
C ASP A 136 -7.38 2.76 -33.41
N LYS A 137 -8.37 1.86 -33.40
CA LYS A 137 -9.71 2.12 -32.84
C LYS A 137 -10.19 0.99 -31.97
N PHE A 138 -10.87 1.38 -30.90
CA PHE A 138 -11.63 0.46 -30.08
C PHE A 138 -12.84 -0.10 -30.86
N VAL A 139 -13.04 -1.41 -30.76
CA VAL A 139 -14.24 -2.09 -31.27
C VAL A 139 -14.94 -2.76 -30.09
N GLN A 140 -16.19 -2.39 -29.85
CA GLN A 140 -16.99 -2.97 -28.78
C GLN A 140 -17.28 -4.44 -29.08
N ILE A 141 -17.01 -5.31 -28.09
CA ILE A 141 -17.43 -6.71 -28.14
C ILE A 141 -18.94 -6.76 -27.92
N GLN A 142 -19.64 -7.64 -28.65
CA GLN A 142 -21.08 -7.84 -28.47
C GLN A 142 -21.41 -8.15 -27.00
N GLY A 143 -22.27 -7.34 -26.38
CA GLY A 143 -22.64 -7.47 -24.97
C GLY A 143 -21.60 -6.95 -23.96
N GLY A 144 -20.44 -6.49 -24.42
CA GLY A 144 -19.39 -5.89 -23.58
C GLY A 144 -19.60 -4.39 -23.32
N PHE A 145 -18.80 -3.82 -22.43
CA PHE A 145 -18.83 -2.38 -22.15
C PHE A 145 -18.16 -1.57 -23.25
N SER A 146 -18.63 -0.33 -23.43
CA SER A 146 -18.14 0.59 -24.46
C SER A 146 -17.22 1.67 -23.88
N CYS A 147 -17.43 2.00 -22.61
CA CYS A 147 -16.80 3.16 -22.00
C CYS A 147 -16.64 3.01 -20.47
N ALA A 148 -15.77 3.80 -19.87
CA ALA A 148 -15.53 3.78 -18.42
C ALA A 148 -16.80 4.10 -17.61
N LEU A 149 -17.73 4.88 -18.15
CA LEU A 149 -19.02 5.19 -17.50
C LEU A 149 -19.85 3.92 -17.27
N ASP A 150 -19.85 2.98 -18.22
CA ASP A 150 -20.54 1.68 -18.08
C ASP A 150 -19.98 0.90 -16.90
N LEU A 151 -18.64 0.89 -16.76
CA LEU A 151 -17.96 0.20 -15.66
C LEU A 151 -18.29 0.84 -14.30
N VAL A 152 -18.31 2.17 -14.20
CA VAL A 152 -18.70 2.86 -12.96
C VAL A 152 -20.12 2.47 -12.55
N LYS A 153 -21.08 2.54 -13.49
CA LYS A 153 -22.48 2.14 -13.24
C LYS A 153 -22.58 0.69 -12.82
N HIS A 154 -21.85 -0.20 -13.48
CA HIS A 154 -21.83 -1.63 -13.18
C HIS A 154 -21.32 -1.91 -11.77
N ILE A 155 -20.16 -1.34 -11.40
CA ILE A 155 -19.59 -1.49 -10.05
C ILE A 155 -20.57 -0.99 -9.00
N ARG A 156 -21.16 0.20 -9.19
CA ARG A 156 -22.14 0.77 -8.27
C ARG A 156 -23.40 -0.08 -8.15
N SER A 157 -23.95 -0.56 -9.27
CA SER A 157 -25.15 -1.40 -9.27
C SER A 157 -24.95 -2.72 -8.53
N LYS A 158 -23.78 -3.34 -8.67
CA LYS A 158 -23.52 -4.69 -8.14
C LYS A 158 -22.94 -4.70 -6.72
N TYR A 159 -22.11 -3.72 -6.39
CA TYR A 159 -21.37 -3.68 -5.13
C TYR A 159 -21.71 -2.47 -4.24
N GLY A 160 -22.62 -1.60 -4.69
CA GLY A 160 -23.02 -0.41 -3.95
C GLY A 160 -21.82 0.47 -3.57
N ASP A 161 -21.68 0.72 -2.28
CA ASP A 161 -20.61 1.53 -1.71
C ASP A 161 -19.44 0.68 -1.17
N TYR A 162 -19.29 -0.58 -1.56
CA TYR A 162 -18.13 -1.38 -1.13
C TYR A 162 -16.81 -0.80 -1.68
N PHE A 163 -16.78 -0.49 -2.98
CA PHE A 163 -15.61 0.05 -3.66
C PHE A 163 -15.56 1.58 -3.62
N GLY A 164 -14.39 2.14 -3.34
CA GLY A 164 -14.02 3.47 -3.79
C GLY A 164 -13.68 3.44 -5.27
N ILE A 165 -14.37 4.25 -6.08
CA ILE A 165 -14.21 4.27 -7.54
C ILE A 165 -13.45 5.53 -7.94
N THR A 166 -12.30 5.35 -8.56
CA THR A 166 -11.54 6.43 -9.18
C THR A 166 -11.75 6.41 -10.69
N VAL A 167 -11.75 7.55 -11.35
CA VAL A 167 -11.79 7.67 -12.82
C VAL A 167 -10.66 8.57 -13.34
N ALA A 168 -10.23 8.34 -14.57
CA ALA A 168 -9.25 9.21 -15.22
C ALA A 168 -9.88 10.56 -15.65
N GLY A 169 -9.13 11.65 -15.50
CA GLY A 169 -9.40 12.96 -16.08
C GLY A 169 -8.25 13.42 -16.97
N TYR A 170 -8.52 14.26 -17.97
CA TYR A 170 -7.50 14.68 -18.95
C TYR A 170 -7.44 16.21 -19.00
N PRO A 171 -6.42 16.84 -18.39
CA PRO A 171 -6.31 18.30 -18.37
C PRO A 171 -6.27 18.95 -19.76
N GLU A 172 -5.73 18.23 -20.74
CA GLU A 172 -5.58 18.64 -22.15
C GLU A 172 -6.64 18.01 -23.09
N ALA A 173 -7.71 17.43 -22.52
CA ALA A 173 -8.68 16.54 -23.17
C ALA A 173 -8.13 15.13 -23.48
N HIS A 174 -9.05 14.17 -23.62
CA HIS A 174 -8.72 12.80 -24.00
C HIS A 174 -8.02 12.76 -25.38
N PRO A 175 -7.00 11.90 -25.61
CA PRO A 175 -6.29 11.80 -26.90
C PRO A 175 -7.19 11.63 -28.13
N ASP A 176 -8.28 10.85 -28.02
CA ASP A 176 -9.29 10.70 -29.10
C ASP A 176 -10.00 12.02 -29.50
N MET A 177 -9.87 13.09 -28.69
CA MET A 177 -10.42 14.43 -28.93
C MET A 177 -9.36 15.44 -29.39
N ILE A 178 -8.09 15.03 -29.44
CA ILE A 178 -6.98 15.89 -29.84
C ILE A 178 -6.79 15.78 -31.36
N GLY A 179 -6.80 16.94 -32.03
CA GLY A 179 -6.59 17.04 -33.47
C GLY A 179 -5.13 16.76 -33.89
N SER A 180 -4.89 16.71 -35.19
CA SER A 180 -3.54 16.53 -35.74
C SER A 180 -2.57 17.68 -35.43
N ASP A 181 -3.10 18.84 -35.05
CA ASP A 181 -2.36 20.02 -34.57
C ASP A 181 -1.91 19.89 -33.10
N GLY A 182 -2.30 18.81 -32.42
CA GLY A 182 -1.91 18.51 -31.06
C GLY A 182 -2.78 19.16 -29.98
N PHE A 183 -3.87 19.83 -30.37
CA PHE A 183 -4.78 20.47 -29.41
C PHE A 183 -6.23 19.98 -29.63
N ALA A 184 -7.01 19.95 -28.55
CA ALA A 184 -8.45 19.77 -28.65
C ALA A 184 -9.13 21.11 -28.96
N THR A 185 -10.20 21.08 -29.76
CA THR A 185 -11.05 22.27 -29.91
C THR A 185 -11.72 22.60 -28.58
N LEU A 186 -12.13 23.86 -28.37
CA LEU A 186 -12.84 24.24 -27.15
C LEU A 186 -14.15 23.44 -26.96
N GLU A 187 -14.82 23.11 -28.08
CA GLU A 187 -16.02 22.29 -28.06
C GLU A 187 -15.73 20.86 -27.60
N ASP A 188 -14.67 20.24 -28.13
CA ASP A 188 -14.31 18.86 -27.78
C ASP A 188 -13.75 18.76 -26.35
N TYR A 189 -13.02 19.77 -25.89
CA TYR A 189 -12.63 19.90 -24.49
C TYR A 189 -13.86 19.95 -23.56
N HIS A 190 -14.87 20.76 -23.89
CA HIS A 190 -16.11 20.82 -23.11
C HIS A 190 -16.92 19.52 -23.16
N LYS A 191 -16.93 18.81 -24.30
CA LYS A 191 -17.54 17.47 -24.40
C LYS A 191 -16.83 16.47 -23.49
N ASP A 192 -15.50 16.47 -23.46
CA ASP A 192 -14.72 15.58 -22.58
C ASP A 192 -14.96 15.90 -21.09
N LEU A 193 -15.02 17.18 -20.73
CA LEU A 193 -15.41 17.62 -19.38
C LEU A 193 -16.83 17.19 -19.00
N ALA A 194 -17.80 17.33 -19.90
CA ALA A 194 -19.17 16.89 -19.67
C ALA A 194 -19.24 15.36 -19.48
N TYR A 195 -18.47 14.59 -20.24
CA TYR A 195 -18.36 13.14 -20.07
C TYR A 195 -17.66 12.75 -18.75
N LEU A 196 -16.62 13.48 -18.35
CA LEU A 196 -16.01 13.31 -17.02
C LEU A 196 -17.04 13.55 -15.91
N LYS A 197 -17.86 14.60 -16.02
CA LYS A 197 -18.96 14.85 -15.08
C LYS A 197 -19.96 13.70 -15.04
N GLN A 198 -20.33 13.12 -16.18
CA GLN A 198 -21.22 11.94 -16.20
C GLN A 198 -20.62 10.76 -15.43
N LYS A 199 -19.31 10.51 -15.51
CA LYS A 199 -18.63 9.46 -14.73
C LYS A 199 -18.69 9.75 -13.23
N VAL A 200 -18.49 11.00 -12.83
CA VAL A 200 -18.60 11.44 -11.42
C VAL A 200 -20.03 11.28 -10.92
N ASP A 201 -21.01 11.79 -11.67
CA ASP A 201 -22.44 11.74 -11.32
C ASP A 201 -22.96 10.29 -11.26
N ALA A 202 -22.37 9.37 -12.03
CA ALA A 202 -22.67 7.93 -11.94
C ALA A 202 -22.10 7.24 -10.70
N GLY A 203 -21.27 7.93 -9.91
CA GLY A 203 -20.77 7.48 -8.61
C GLY A 203 -19.26 7.34 -8.51
N ALA A 204 -18.44 7.99 -9.34
CA ALA A 204 -17.00 8.05 -9.08
C ALA A 204 -16.68 8.97 -7.89
N ASP A 205 -15.78 8.52 -7.02
CA ASP A 205 -15.41 9.21 -5.76
C ASP A 205 -14.19 10.11 -5.89
N LEU A 206 -13.35 9.85 -6.90
CA LEU A 206 -12.03 10.44 -7.05
C LEU A 206 -11.66 10.56 -8.54
N ILE A 207 -10.95 11.62 -8.90
CA ILE A 207 -10.32 11.77 -10.22
C ILE A 207 -8.81 11.71 -10.05
N VAL A 208 -8.14 10.90 -10.86
CA VAL A 208 -6.68 10.98 -11.09
C VAL A 208 -6.46 11.50 -12.51
N THR A 209 -5.67 12.55 -12.67
CA THR A 209 -5.45 13.12 -14.00
C THR A 209 -4.38 12.36 -14.75
N GLN A 210 -4.52 12.26 -16.08
CA GLN A 210 -3.41 11.98 -16.97
C GLN A 210 -2.24 12.96 -16.69
N LEU A 211 -1.03 12.53 -17.03
CA LEU A 211 0.17 13.35 -16.97
C LEU A 211 0.01 14.66 -17.76
N PHE A 212 0.66 15.69 -17.27
CA PHE A 212 0.78 17.02 -17.90
C PHE A 212 2.15 17.59 -17.52
N TYR A 213 2.63 18.58 -18.26
CA TYR A 213 3.87 19.31 -17.93
C TYR A 213 3.66 20.82 -17.76
N ASP A 214 2.46 21.31 -18.08
CA ASP A 214 2.04 22.67 -17.79
C ASP A 214 1.08 22.68 -16.60
N THR A 215 1.53 23.29 -15.49
CA THR A 215 0.71 23.36 -14.27
C THR A 215 -0.48 24.31 -14.41
N ASP A 216 -0.40 25.33 -15.26
CA ASP A 216 -1.51 26.28 -15.46
C ASP A 216 -2.67 25.62 -16.20
N ILE A 217 -2.38 24.72 -17.15
CA ILE A 217 -3.40 23.87 -17.80
C ILE A 217 -4.12 23.01 -16.76
N PHE A 218 -3.38 22.38 -15.85
CA PHE A 218 -4.00 21.60 -14.77
C PHE A 218 -4.86 22.45 -13.83
N LEU A 219 -4.39 23.62 -13.42
CA LEU A 219 -5.15 24.53 -12.55
C LEU A 219 -6.42 25.05 -13.25
N LYS A 220 -6.35 25.35 -14.55
CA LYS A 220 -7.52 25.67 -15.38
C LYS A 220 -8.51 24.50 -15.41
N PHE A 221 -8.05 23.28 -15.67
CA PHE A 221 -8.88 22.08 -15.67
C PHE A 221 -9.60 21.86 -14.33
N VAL A 222 -8.91 22.07 -13.20
CA VAL A 222 -9.52 22.02 -11.87
C VAL A 222 -10.64 23.05 -11.75
N ASN A 223 -10.40 24.30 -12.15
CA ASN A 223 -11.41 25.36 -12.11
C ASN A 223 -12.63 25.04 -12.98
N ASP A 224 -12.41 24.58 -14.21
CA ASP A 224 -13.48 24.21 -15.14
C ASP A 224 -14.32 23.03 -14.60
N CYS A 225 -13.66 22.03 -14.00
CA CYS A 225 -14.34 20.95 -13.28
C CYS A 225 -15.23 21.48 -12.15
N ARG A 226 -14.76 22.47 -11.36
CA ARG A 226 -15.57 23.08 -10.30
C ARG A 226 -16.76 23.86 -10.87
N GLN A 227 -16.60 24.59 -11.97
CA GLN A 227 -17.67 25.36 -12.60
C GLN A 227 -18.84 24.49 -13.08
N ILE A 228 -18.57 23.25 -13.50
CA ILE A 228 -19.61 22.28 -13.89
C ILE A 228 -20.14 21.43 -12.72
N GLY A 229 -19.70 21.73 -11.48
CA GLY A 229 -20.20 21.08 -10.27
C GLY A 229 -19.53 19.75 -9.89
N ILE A 230 -18.37 19.42 -10.44
CA ILE A 230 -17.56 18.30 -9.92
C ILE A 230 -16.96 18.74 -8.60
N THR A 231 -17.28 18.03 -7.51
CA THR A 231 -16.83 18.38 -6.14
C THR A 231 -15.88 17.34 -5.53
N CYS A 232 -15.74 16.17 -6.15
CA CYS A 232 -14.77 15.17 -5.69
C CYS A 232 -13.32 15.66 -5.83
N PRO A 233 -12.37 15.09 -5.05
CA PRO A 233 -10.97 15.46 -5.18
C PRO A 233 -10.41 15.10 -6.57
N ILE A 234 -9.51 15.95 -7.05
CA ILE A 234 -8.81 15.79 -8.32
C ILE A 234 -7.32 15.69 -7.98
N VAL A 235 -6.73 14.52 -8.23
CA VAL A 235 -5.35 14.21 -7.91
C VAL A 235 -4.50 14.38 -9.18
N PRO A 236 -3.52 15.30 -9.20
CA PRO A 236 -2.64 15.48 -10.34
C PRO A 236 -1.70 14.29 -10.49
N GLY A 237 -1.68 13.71 -11.69
CA GLY A 237 -0.70 12.72 -12.12
C GLY A 237 0.58 13.37 -12.64
N ILE A 238 1.72 13.07 -12.01
CA ILE A 238 3.03 13.64 -12.32
C ILE A 238 3.96 12.51 -12.77
N MET A 239 4.49 12.63 -13.99
CA MET A 239 5.47 11.68 -14.52
C MET A 239 6.86 12.33 -14.60
N PRO A 240 7.88 11.77 -13.95
CA PRO A 240 9.24 12.29 -14.07
C PRO A 240 9.80 12.04 -15.49
N ILE A 241 10.39 13.07 -16.10
CA ILE A 241 11.14 12.89 -17.35
C ILE A 241 12.46 12.17 -17.04
N ASN A 242 12.60 10.93 -17.52
CA ASN A 242 13.78 10.10 -17.27
C ASN A 242 14.71 9.98 -18.48
N ASN A 243 14.25 10.33 -19.67
CA ASN A 243 15.00 10.30 -20.92
C ASN A 243 14.43 11.34 -21.90
N TYR A 244 15.20 11.68 -22.94
CA TYR A 244 14.83 12.72 -23.92
C TYR A 244 13.65 12.31 -24.81
N LYS A 245 13.39 11.01 -24.98
CA LYS A 245 12.31 10.49 -25.85
C LYS A 245 10.91 10.60 -25.23
N ALA A 246 10.69 11.55 -24.32
CA ALA A 246 9.38 11.78 -23.74
C ALA A 246 8.39 12.19 -24.84
N SER A 247 7.29 11.45 -24.97
CA SER A 247 6.25 11.77 -25.95
C SER A 247 5.50 13.02 -25.50
N TYR A 248 5.40 14.00 -26.41
CA TYR A 248 4.60 15.23 -26.30
C TYR A 248 4.83 16.01 -24.99
N VAL A 249 5.83 16.90 -25.01
CA VAL A 249 6.09 17.87 -23.93
C VAL A 249 5.95 19.30 -24.47
N PRO A 250 5.62 20.29 -23.62
CA PRO A 250 5.53 21.69 -24.04
C PRO A 250 6.80 22.17 -24.75
N ALA A 251 6.66 23.13 -25.66
CA ALA A 251 7.77 23.65 -26.46
C ALA A 251 8.94 24.16 -25.59
N GLU A 252 8.62 24.77 -24.45
CA GLU A 252 9.61 25.24 -23.47
C GLU A 252 10.41 24.09 -22.85
N VAL A 253 9.73 22.97 -22.53
CA VAL A 253 10.37 21.77 -21.99
C VAL A 253 11.27 21.12 -23.05
N THR A 254 10.80 21.05 -24.31
CA THR A 254 11.60 20.57 -25.43
C THR A 254 12.85 21.42 -25.61
N ALA A 255 12.71 22.74 -25.62
CA ALA A 255 13.83 23.67 -25.77
C ALA A 255 14.86 23.56 -24.63
N ALA A 256 14.42 23.29 -23.40
CA ALA A 256 15.31 23.07 -22.26
C ALA A 256 16.03 21.71 -22.31
N LEU A 257 15.40 20.68 -22.89
CA LEU A 257 15.96 19.34 -23.02
C LEU A 257 16.93 19.21 -24.20
N GLU A 258 16.73 19.95 -25.29
CA GLU A 258 17.51 19.85 -26.53
C GLU A 258 19.05 19.95 -26.31
N PRO A 259 19.58 20.89 -25.50
CA PRO A 259 21.02 21.02 -25.29
C PRO A 259 21.63 19.87 -24.48
N ILE A 260 20.81 19.11 -23.74
CA ILE A 260 21.24 18.04 -22.84
C ILE A 260 20.79 16.65 -23.31
N LYS A 261 20.23 16.53 -24.51
CA LYS A 261 19.57 15.31 -25.02
C LYS A 261 20.42 14.04 -24.97
N ASP A 262 21.74 14.18 -25.14
CA ASP A 262 22.70 13.07 -25.15
C ASP A 262 23.31 12.80 -23.75
N ASN A 263 22.89 13.55 -22.73
CA ASN A 263 23.31 13.36 -21.35
C ASN A 263 22.12 12.91 -20.48
N GLU A 264 21.96 11.60 -20.34
CA GLU A 264 20.86 10.99 -19.56
C GLU A 264 20.81 11.46 -18.10
N GLU A 265 21.96 11.75 -17.48
CA GLU A 265 22.00 12.23 -16.10
C GLU A 265 21.46 13.65 -16.00
N ALA A 266 21.87 14.53 -16.91
CA ALA A 266 21.36 15.90 -17.00
C ALA A 266 19.86 15.93 -17.31
N VAL A 267 19.38 15.10 -18.25
CA VAL A 267 17.95 14.98 -18.58
C VAL A 267 17.14 14.55 -17.34
N ARG A 268 17.63 13.55 -16.61
CA ARG A 268 16.98 13.08 -15.38
C ARG A 268 16.98 14.15 -14.29
N ALA A 269 18.09 14.87 -14.11
CA ALA A 269 18.17 15.98 -13.15
C ALA A 269 17.18 17.10 -13.48
N TYR A 270 17.06 17.45 -14.77
CA TYR A 270 16.05 18.39 -15.25
C TYR A 270 14.63 17.88 -14.98
N GLY A 271 14.33 16.61 -15.30
CA GLY A 271 13.01 16.02 -15.05
C GLY A 271 12.61 16.01 -13.56
N ILE A 272 13.57 15.75 -12.66
CA ILE A 272 13.37 15.86 -11.21
C ILE A 272 13.08 17.30 -10.81
N HIS A 273 13.85 18.26 -11.34
CA HIS A 273 13.65 19.68 -11.05
C HIS A 273 12.27 20.15 -11.52
N LEU A 274 11.91 19.87 -12.77
CA LEU A 274 10.60 20.21 -13.33
C LEU A 274 9.45 19.63 -12.50
N GLY A 275 9.49 18.32 -12.21
CA GLY A 275 8.48 17.67 -11.38
C GLY A 275 8.38 18.25 -9.97
N THR A 276 9.50 18.68 -9.38
CA THR A 276 9.55 19.34 -8.07
C THR A 276 8.87 20.71 -8.11
N GLU A 277 9.15 21.53 -9.13
CA GLU A 277 8.55 22.86 -9.28
C GLU A 277 7.05 22.77 -9.59
N MET A 278 6.63 21.80 -10.41
CA MET A 278 5.21 21.49 -10.62
C MET A 278 4.51 21.16 -9.31
N CYS A 279 5.08 20.25 -8.51
CA CYS A 279 4.51 19.88 -7.20
C CYS A 279 4.43 21.09 -6.27
N LYS A 280 5.47 21.93 -6.18
CA LYS A 280 5.45 23.16 -5.37
C LYS A 280 4.32 24.10 -5.80
N LYS A 281 4.17 24.35 -7.11
CA LYS A 281 3.12 25.23 -7.64
C LYS A 281 1.73 24.68 -7.36
N ILE A 282 1.50 23.38 -7.54
CA ILE A 282 0.23 22.70 -7.21
C ILE A 282 -0.10 22.83 -5.72
N LEU A 283 0.87 22.52 -4.85
CA LEU A 283 0.70 22.60 -3.39
C LEU A 283 0.39 24.03 -2.93
N ALA A 284 1.04 25.04 -3.54
CA ALA A 284 0.80 26.45 -3.26
C ALA A 284 -0.64 26.91 -3.61
N HIS A 285 -1.30 26.23 -4.55
CA HIS A 285 -2.72 26.47 -4.89
C HIS A 285 -3.70 25.67 -4.01
N GLY A 286 -3.22 25.09 -2.90
CA GLY A 286 -4.06 24.40 -1.92
C GLY A 286 -4.44 22.96 -2.29
N ILE A 287 -3.95 22.44 -3.43
CA ILE A 287 -4.14 21.04 -3.82
C ILE A 287 -3.07 20.20 -3.12
N LYS A 288 -3.46 19.42 -2.12
CA LYS A 288 -2.55 18.70 -1.22
C LYS A 288 -2.38 17.22 -1.56
N THR A 289 -2.59 16.87 -2.82
CA THR A 289 -2.47 15.50 -3.33
C THR A 289 -1.50 15.46 -4.51
N VAL A 290 -0.65 14.44 -4.59
CA VAL A 290 0.26 14.21 -5.73
C VAL A 290 0.29 12.72 -6.07
N HIS A 291 0.01 12.35 -7.31
CA HIS A 291 0.14 10.96 -7.77
C HIS A 291 1.33 10.85 -8.72
N LEU A 292 2.26 9.92 -8.46
CA LEU A 292 3.49 9.78 -9.25
C LEU A 292 3.47 8.53 -10.13
N TYR A 293 3.55 8.74 -11.45
CA TYR A 293 3.79 7.70 -12.43
C TYR A 293 5.24 7.26 -12.39
N THR A 294 5.53 6.16 -11.68
CA THR A 294 6.93 5.80 -11.37
C THR A 294 7.65 5.16 -12.55
N LEU A 295 6.92 4.57 -13.51
CA LEU A 295 7.46 3.67 -14.53
C LEU A 295 8.32 2.54 -13.92
N ASN A 296 7.95 2.05 -12.74
CA ASN A 296 8.73 1.11 -11.93
C ASN A 296 10.15 1.63 -11.62
N MET A 297 10.36 2.95 -11.57
CA MET A 297 11.64 3.59 -11.23
C MET A 297 11.53 4.34 -9.89
N GLU A 298 12.48 4.06 -8.99
CA GLU A 298 12.48 4.58 -7.62
C GLU A 298 13.09 5.98 -7.52
N LYS A 299 14.27 6.19 -8.11
CA LYS A 299 15.12 7.36 -7.84
C LYS A 299 14.42 8.69 -8.16
N SER A 300 13.87 8.83 -9.37
CA SER A 300 13.28 10.10 -9.81
C SER A 300 11.98 10.43 -9.07
N ALA A 301 11.12 9.43 -8.84
CA ALA A 301 9.89 9.60 -8.10
C ALA A 301 10.15 10.03 -6.64
N LEU A 302 11.09 9.38 -5.96
CA LEU A 302 11.46 9.75 -4.60
C LEU A 302 12.20 11.09 -4.52
N ALA A 303 12.99 11.47 -5.53
CA ALA A 303 13.70 12.75 -5.55
C ALA A 303 12.75 13.96 -5.70
N ILE A 304 11.63 13.80 -6.42
CA ILE A 304 10.58 14.82 -6.52
C ILE A 304 9.85 14.98 -5.19
N LEU A 305 9.64 13.87 -4.46
CA LEU A 305 9.07 13.91 -3.12
C LEU A 305 10.11 14.49 -2.16
N MET A 306 10.04 15.79 -1.93
CA MET A 306 10.83 16.52 -0.92
C MET A 306 10.52 16.09 0.54
N SER A 307 9.99 14.88 0.76
CA SER A 307 9.53 14.40 2.06
C SER A 307 10.72 14.01 2.94
N PRO A 308 10.71 14.38 4.23
CA PRO A 308 11.65 13.83 5.19
C PRO A 308 11.55 12.30 5.23
N ARG A 309 12.69 11.64 5.41
CA ARG A 309 12.77 10.19 5.63
C ARG A 309 12.20 9.86 7.00
N TYR A 310 10.90 9.59 7.08
CA TYR A 310 10.33 9.01 8.28
C TYR A 310 10.72 7.54 8.38
N LYS A 311 11.27 7.13 9.52
CA LYS A 311 11.47 5.71 9.82
C LYS A 311 10.10 5.10 10.10
N ARG A 312 9.55 4.35 9.16
CA ARG A 312 8.33 3.56 9.37
C ARG A 312 8.68 2.24 10.05
N THR A 313 8.09 1.98 11.22
CA THR A 313 7.91 0.61 11.74
C THR A 313 6.90 -0.11 10.84
N MET A 314 7.06 -1.43 10.64
CA MET A 314 6.20 -2.18 9.73
C MET A 314 4.71 -1.95 10.02
N ALA A 315 3.98 -1.34 9.08
CA ALA A 315 2.55 -1.12 9.25
C ALA A 315 1.78 -2.44 9.12
N PRO A 316 0.62 -2.55 9.77
CA PRO A 316 -0.26 -3.69 9.57
C PRO A 316 -0.74 -3.75 8.11
N PRO A 317 -1.09 -4.96 7.61
CA PRO A 317 -1.77 -5.12 6.34
C PRO A 317 -3.01 -4.23 6.23
N THR A 318 -3.24 -3.70 5.04
CA THR A 318 -4.34 -2.78 4.73
C THR A 318 -5.62 -3.50 4.29
N ASN A 319 -5.56 -4.83 4.17
CA ASN A 319 -6.71 -5.69 3.89
C ASN A 319 -7.78 -5.53 4.96
N VAL A 320 -9.02 -5.22 4.54
CA VAL A 320 -10.13 -4.94 5.45
C VAL A 320 -10.49 -6.09 6.39
N PHE A 321 -10.24 -7.33 5.99
CA PHE A 321 -10.47 -8.51 6.82
C PHE A 321 -9.38 -8.70 7.87
N ARG A 322 -8.19 -8.14 7.63
CA ARG A 322 -6.99 -8.28 8.47
C ARG A 322 -6.62 -7.02 9.25
N VAL A 323 -7.20 -5.87 8.94
CA VAL A 323 -6.85 -4.57 9.55
C VAL A 323 -7.05 -4.53 11.08
N LYS A 324 -7.89 -5.44 11.61
CA LYS A 324 -8.12 -5.61 13.05
C LYS A 324 -7.10 -6.54 13.72
N GLU A 325 -6.21 -7.19 12.96
CA GLU A 325 -5.17 -8.01 13.54
C GLU A 325 -4.23 -7.17 14.41
N ASP A 326 -4.17 -7.46 15.70
CA ASP A 326 -3.32 -6.70 16.62
C ASP A 326 -2.51 -7.52 17.62
N VAL A 327 -2.57 -8.84 17.52
CA VAL A 327 -1.76 -9.77 18.30
C VAL A 327 -1.15 -10.83 17.40
N ARG A 328 0.16 -11.10 17.56
CA ARG A 328 0.91 -12.08 16.76
C ARG A 328 1.86 -12.92 17.64
N PRO A 329 2.23 -14.14 17.21
CA PRO A 329 3.25 -14.91 17.91
C PRO A 329 4.63 -14.27 17.75
N ILE A 330 5.43 -14.26 18.81
CA ILE A 330 6.76 -13.61 18.81
C ILE A 330 7.77 -14.28 17.85
N PHE A 331 7.56 -15.56 17.50
CA PHE A 331 8.47 -16.37 16.67
C PHE A 331 8.78 -15.76 15.29
N TRP A 332 7.89 -14.90 14.77
CA TRP A 332 8.07 -14.21 13.49
C TRP A 332 8.41 -12.72 13.62
N ALA A 333 8.79 -12.24 14.81
CA ALA A 333 9.16 -10.83 15.01
C ALA A 333 10.22 -10.34 14.01
N ASN A 334 11.22 -11.19 13.72
CA ASN A 334 12.29 -10.90 12.75
C ASN A 334 11.96 -11.37 11.32
N ARG A 335 10.80 -12.02 11.09
CA ARG A 335 10.38 -12.57 9.79
C ARG A 335 8.90 -12.23 9.47
N PRO A 336 8.50 -10.95 9.57
CA PRO A 336 7.10 -10.56 9.46
C PRO A 336 6.48 -10.95 8.11
N LYS A 337 7.21 -10.84 6.99
CA LYS A 337 6.71 -11.28 5.68
C LYS A 337 6.41 -12.77 5.61
N SER A 338 7.21 -13.60 6.31
CA SER A 338 6.96 -15.04 6.36
C SER A 338 5.68 -15.34 7.12
N TYR A 339 5.42 -14.65 8.22
CA TYR A 339 4.16 -14.75 8.94
C TYR A 339 2.97 -14.31 8.07
N LEU A 340 3.08 -13.14 7.42
CA LEU A 340 2.03 -12.62 6.54
C LEU A 340 1.70 -13.62 5.42
N SER A 341 2.71 -14.15 4.74
CA SER A 341 2.54 -15.15 3.67
C SER A 341 1.85 -16.42 4.15
N ARG A 342 2.21 -16.94 5.33
CA ARG A 342 1.64 -18.20 5.85
C ARG A 342 0.21 -18.04 6.39
N THR A 343 -0.18 -16.82 6.74
CA THR A 343 -1.49 -16.48 7.33
C THR A 343 -2.42 -15.76 6.36
N ILE A 344 -2.04 -15.63 5.08
CA ILE A 344 -2.80 -14.85 4.08
C ILE A 344 -4.18 -15.46 3.78
N GLY A 345 -4.33 -16.78 3.90
CA GLY A 345 -5.58 -17.49 3.63
C GLY A 345 -6.41 -17.80 4.87
N TRP A 346 -6.21 -17.08 5.98
CA TRP A 346 -7.05 -17.25 7.17
C TRP A 346 -8.40 -16.55 7.00
N ASP A 347 -9.48 -17.17 7.47
CA ASP A 347 -10.83 -16.60 7.41
C ASP A 347 -11.02 -15.48 8.45
N GLN A 348 -10.33 -15.60 9.59
CA GLN A 348 -10.37 -14.64 10.69
C GLN A 348 -8.98 -14.40 11.24
N TYR A 349 -8.75 -13.17 11.69
CA TYR A 349 -7.48 -12.75 12.30
C TYR A 349 -7.65 -12.43 13.79
N PRO A 350 -6.69 -12.79 14.65
CA PRO A 350 -6.71 -12.52 16.08
C PRO A 350 -6.85 -11.02 16.42
N HIS A 351 -7.73 -10.68 17.35
CA HIS A 351 -7.91 -9.31 17.85
C HIS A 351 -8.06 -9.31 19.38
N GLY A 352 -7.27 -8.48 20.07
CA GLY A 352 -7.25 -8.31 21.53
C GLY A 352 -6.44 -9.39 22.24
N ARG A 353 -6.85 -10.65 22.15
CA ARG A 353 -6.12 -11.80 22.71
C ARG A 353 -5.94 -12.87 21.63
N TRP A 354 -4.79 -13.54 21.65
CA TRP A 354 -4.57 -14.69 20.78
C TRP A 354 -5.43 -15.87 21.28
N GLY A 355 -6.25 -16.42 20.38
CA GLY A 355 -7.17 -17.51 20.66
C GLY A 355 -6.54 -18.89 20.53
N ASP A 356 -7.35 -19.94 20.62
CA ASP A 356 -6.94 -21.32 20.40
C ASP A 356 -6.51 -21.52 18.93
N SER A 357 -5.26 -21.94 18.69
CA SER A 357 -4.75 -22.14 17.33
C SER A 357 -5.45 -23.23 16.53
N ARG A 358 -6.26 -24.08 17.19
CA ARG A 358 -7.12 -25.10 16.57
C ARG A 358 -8.39 -24.51 15.98
N ASN A 359 -8.61 -23.21 16.10
CA ASN A 359 -9.71 -22.55 15.44
C ASN A 359 -9.65 -22.86 13.93
N PRO A 360 -10.70 -23.46 13.33
CA PRO A 360 -10.73 -23.79 11.91
C PRO A 360 -10.42 -22.60 10.99
N SER A 361 -10.68 -21.38 11.46
CA SER A 361 -10.36 -20.13 10.76
C SER A 361 -8.86 -19.87 10.59
N TYR A 362 -7.99 -20.56 11.35
CA TYR A 362 -6.54 -20.50 11.17
C TYR A 362 -6.09 -21.66 10.27
N GLY A 363 -5.71 -21.33 9.04
CA GLY A 363 -5.09 -22.28 8.12
C GLY A 363 -3.74 -22.81 8.63
N ALA A 364 -3.42 -24.07 8.31
CA ALA A 364 -2.14 -24.68 8.64
C ALA A 364 -0.97 -23.91 8.01
N LEU A 365 0.11 -23.72 8.76
CA LEU A 365 1.29 -22.98 8.31
C LEU A 365 2.21 -23.89 7.45
N SER A 366 1.74 -24.31 6.27
CA SER A 366 2.40 -25.32 5.44
C SER A 366 3.53 -24.81 4.53
N ASP A 367 3.65 -23.48 4.34
CA ASP A 367 4.57 -22.92 3.35
C ASP A 367 5.99 -22.69 3.87
N TYR A 368 6.88 -23.60 3.49
CA TYR A 368 8.32 -23.45 3.64
C TYR A 368 8.87 -22.54 2.53
N GLN A 369 8.93 -21.21 2.78
CA GLN A 369 9.75 -20.35 1.92
C GLN A 369 11.20 -20.86 1.92
N LYS A 370 11.64 -21.27 0.73
CA LYS A 370 12.93 -21.91 0.47
C LYS A 370 14.08 -21.04 1.00
N PHE A 371 14.73 -21.52 2.05
CA PHE A 371 15.97 -21.00 2.63
C PHE A 371 17.18 -21.01 1.65
N LYS A 372 16.96 -21.44 0.40
CA LYS A 372 17.99 -21.70 -0.61
C LYS A 372 18.76 -20.44 -1.03
N VAL A 373 18.12 -19.26 -1.07
CA VAL A 373 18.75 -18.02 -1.53
C VAL A 373 19.77 -17.47 -0.52
N TYR A 374 19.54 -17.66 0.78
CA TYR A 374 20.46 -17.21 1.85
C TYR A 374 21.65 -18.16 2.07
N CYS A 375 21.63 -19.38 1.52
CA CYS A 375 22.70 -20.37 1.68
C CYS A 375 23.81 -20.29 0.62
N LEU A 376 23.65 -19.49 -0.44
CA LEU A 376 24.58 -19.47 -1.58
C LEU A 376 25.61 -18.32 -1.52
N GLY A 377 25.62 -17.52 -0.45
CA GLY A 377 26.59 -16.43 -0.23
C GLY A 377 27.31 -16.53 1.12
N LYS A 378 28.37 -15.72 1.30
CA LYS A 378 28.98 -15.50 2.63
C LYS A 378 27.93 -14.88 3.56
N LEU A 379 27.58 -15.57 4.66
CA LEU A 379 26.75 -15.02 5.73
C LEU A 379 27.35 -13.70 6.24
N LYS A 380 26.64 -12.58 6.05
CA LYS A 380 27.01 -11.27 6.62
C LYS A 380 26.31 -10.97 7.95
N SER A 381 25.20 -11.63 8.24
CA SER A 381 24.42 -11.54 9.49
C SER A 381 23.70 -12.87 9.76
N SER A 382 23.31 -13.11 11.01
CA SER A 382 22.57 -14.32 11.39
C SER A 382 21.13 -14.27 10.83
N PRO A 383 20.63 -15.32 10.17
CA PRO A 383 19.30 -15.33 9.54
C PRO A 383 18.13 -15.31 10.53
N TRP A 384 18.41 -15.34 11.84
CA TRP A 384 17.42 -15.41 12.91
C TRP A 384 17.59 -14.32 13.98
N SER A 385 18.68 -13.54 13.93
CA SER A 385 19.02 -12.62 15.01
C SER A 385 19.78 -11.39 14.51
N GLU A 386 19.09 -10.26 14.46
CA GLU A 386 19.70 -9.04 14.99
C GLU A 386 19.50 -9.09 16.51
N LEU A 387 20.60 -9.08 17.24
CA LEU A 387 20.67 -9.30 18.69
C LEU A 387 20.18 -8.06 19.45
N ASP A 388 18.90 -7.73 19.36
CA ASP A 388 18.19 -6.90 20.35
C ASP A 388 17.41 -7.80 21.34
N GLY A 389 17.96 -8.99 21.63
CA GLY A 389 17.32 -10.05 22.40
C GLY A 389 17.19 -9.80 23.91
N LEU A 390 17.63 -8.65 24.41
CA LEU A 390 17.35 -8.20 25.78
C LEU A 390 16.37 -7.02 25.71
N GLN A 391 15.09 -7.36 25.84
CA GLN A 391 14.02 -6.38 26.00
C GLN A 391 14.01 -5.92 27.46
N PRO A 392 14.27 -4.63 27.78
CA PRO A 392 14.15 -4.14 29.14
C PRO A 392 12.68 -4.22 29.62
N GLU A 393 12.50 -4.58 30.88
CA GLU A 393 11.23 -5.10 31.44
C GLU A 393 10.06 -4.09 31.42
N THR A 394 10.35 -2.78 31.43
CA THR A 394 9.32 -1.74 31.36
C THR A 394 9.89 -0.45 30.75
N LYS A 395 9.14 0.16 29.83
CA LYS A 395 9.45 1.49 29.29
C LYS A 395 8.19 2.35 29.21
N ILE A 396 8.31 3.65 29.44
CA ILE A 396 7.23 4.62 29.21
C ILE A 396 7.04 4.79 27.71
N ILE A 397 5.80 4.69 27.21
CA ILE A 397 5.48 4.91 25.81
C ILE A 397 5.82 6.35 25.45
N ASN A 398 6.86 6.49 24.62
CA ASN A 398 7.30 7.73 24.03
C ASN A 398 7.49 7.54 22.53
N GLU A 399 7.87 8.62 21.86
CA GLU A 399 8.04 8.65 20.40
C GLU A 399 9.09 7.65 19.88
N HIS A 400 10.03 7.24 20.74
CA HIS A 400 11.14 6.36 20.37
C HIS A 400 10.77 4.87 20.40
N LEU A 401 9.75 4.50 21.19
CA LEU A 401 9.22 3.13 21.21
C LEU A 401 8.41 2.80 19.95
N GLY A 402 7.88 3.81 19.26
CA GLY A 402 7.21 3.64 17.96
C GLY A 402 5.87 2.88 18.03
N TRP A 403 5.26 2.71 19.20
CA TRP A 403 3.94 2.08 19.36
C TRP A 403 3.18 2.52 20.62
N GLY A 404 1.84 2.51 20.54
CA GLY A 404 0.94 2.97 21.61
C GLY A 404 0.77 4.50 21.63
N ARG A 405 -0.22 5.00 22.39
CA ARG A 405 -0.41 6.46 22.54
C ARG A 405 0.64 7.03 23.51
N PRO A 406 1.20 8.22 23.24
CA PRO A 406 2.12 8.88 24.16
C PRO A 406 1.54 8.97 25.58
N GLY A 407 2.40 8.73 26.59
CA GLY A 407 2.02 8.81 28.00
C GLY A 407 1.52 7.50 28.63
N GLY A 408 1.35 6.43 27.84
CA GLY A 408 1.09 5.09 28.38
C GLY A 408 2.35 4.34 28.84
N TYR A 409 2.18 3.07 29.22
CA TYR A 409 3.27 2.19 29.68
C TYR A 409 3.35 0.90 28.85
N VAL A 410 4.56 0.48 28.55
CA VAL A 410 4.89 -0.82 27.92
C VAL A 410 5.45 -1.76 28.98
N TYR A 411 4.99 -3.00 28.96
CA TYR A 411 5.53 -4.10 29.74
C TYR A 411 5.99 -5.22 28.84
N GLN A 412 7.16 -5.79 29.14
CA GLN A 412 7.75 -6.88 28.40
C GLN A 412 8.31 -7.94 29.36
N LYS A 413 8.02 -9.22 29.10
CA LYS A 413 8.70 -10.34 29.76
C LYS A 413 9.99 -10.65 29.01
N ALA A 414 11.05 -10.97 29.74
CA ALA A 414 12.28 -11.46 29.13
C ALA A 414 11.99 -12.75 28.32
N TYR A 415 12.50 -12.79 27.09
CA TYR A 415 12.29 -13.88 26.14
C TYR A 415 13.63 -14.30 25.52
N LEU A 416 13.85 -15.60 25.37
CA LEU A 416 15.06 -16.16 24.76
C LEU A 416 14.70 -17.35 23.88
N GLU A 417 15.16 -17.33 22.63
CA GLU A 417 15.01 -18.41 21.64
C GLU A 417 16.39 -18.80 21.10
N PHE A 418 16.72 -20.10 21.12
CA PHE A 418 18.04 -20.58 20.66
C PHE A 418 18.03 -22.08 20.35
N PHE A 419 19.01 -22.48 19.54
CA PHE A 419 19.33 -23.90 19.30
C PHE A 419 20.37 -24.40 20.31
N CYS A 420 20.20 -25.62 20.80
CA CYS A 420 21.21 -26.30 21.63
C CYS A 420 21.24 -27.82 21.40
N SER A 421 22.30 -28.47 21.89
CA SER A 421 22.38 -29.94 21.87
C SER A 421 21.41 -30.56 22.89
N LYS A 422 21.04 -31.82 22.68
CA LYS A 422 20.15 -32.57 23.60
C LYS A 422 20.68 -32.59 25.04
N ASP A 423 21.99 -32.74 25.22
CA ASP A 423 22.59 -32.77 26.56
C ASP A 423 22.47 -31.43 27.27
N LYS A 424 22.68 -30.32 26.54
CA LYS A 424 22.46 -28.97 27.07
C LYS A 424 20.98 -28.73 27.39
N LEU A 425 20.07 -29.17 26.52
CA LEU A 425 18.63 -29.08 26.77
C LEU A 425 18.24 -29.78 28.07
N ASN A 426 18.72 -31.02 28.28
CA ASN A 426 18.46 -31.77 29.50
C ASN A 426 18.95 -31.03 30.75
N ALA A 427 20.18 -30.49 30.70
CA ALA A 427 20.74 -29.70 31.79
C ALA A 427 19.96 -28.40 32.07
N ILE A 428 19.46 -27.73 31.02
CA ILE A 428 18.64 -26.52 31.14
C ILE A 428 17.29 -26.86 31.77
N VAL A 429 16.59 -27.87 31.26
CA VAL A 429 15.28 -28.31 31.77
C VAL A 429 15.38 -28.72 33.24
N ASP A 430 16.44 -29.43 33.63
CA ASP A 430 16.65 -29.81 35.02
C ASP A 430 16.83 -28.59 35.94
N LYS A 431 17.64 -27.61 35.51
CA LYS A 431 17.79 -26.33 36.23
C LYS A 431 16.48 -25.54 36.31
N CYS A 432 15.67 -25.53 35.26
CA CYS A 432 14.38 -24.83 35.23
C CYS A 432 13.40 -25.32 36.31
N LYS A 433 13.51 -26.57 36.78
CA LYS A 433 12.67 -27.09 37.90
C LYS A 433 12.83 -26.27 39.18
N SER A 434 14.01 -25.68 39.40
CA SER A 434 14.28 -24.81 40.54
C SER A 434 13.73 -23.38 40.38
N PHE A 435 13.21 -23.03 39.20
CA PHE A 435 12.71 -21.71 38.86
C PHE A 435 11.26 -21.79 38.35
N PRO A 436 10.26 -21.91 39.24
CA PRO A 436 8.86 -22.12 38.85
C PRO A 436 8.24 -20.97 38.05
N PHE A 437 8.89 -19.80 38.03
CA PHE A 437 8.48 -18.63 37.25
C PHE A 437 8.97 -18.66 35.78
N VAL A 438 9.80 -19.65 35.40
CA VAL A 438 10.29 -19.80 34.01
C VAL A 438 9.38 -20.75 33.25
N THR A 439 8.79 -20.26 32.16
CA THR A 439 8.10 -21.09 31.16
C THR A 439 9.06 -21.46 30.04
N TYR A 440 9.10 -22.74 29.64
CA TYR A 440 9.96 -23.22 28.55
C TYR A 440 9.21 -24.14 27.59
N ILE A 441 9.61 -24.11 26.33
CA ILE A 441 9.16 -25.00 25.26
C ILE A 441 10.40 -25.39 24.47
N ALA A 442 10.58 -26.68 24.20
CA ALA A 442 11.64 -27.19 23.35
C ALA A 442 11.07 -28.20 22.37
N VAL A 443 11.49 -28.11 21.10
CA VAL A 443 11.06 -29.01 20.03
C VAL A 443 12.26 -29.40 19.18
N ASN A 444 12.28 -30.63 18.68
CA ASN A 444 13.28 -31.07 17.70
C ASN A 444 12.68 -31.23 16.31
N LYS A 445 13.54 -31.39 15.30
CA LYS A 445 13.11 -31.59 13.90
C LYS A 445 12.19 -32.80 13.70
N GLY A 446 12.27 -33.82 14.55
CA GLY A 446 11.41 -35.00 14.52
C GLY A 446 10.03 -34.79 15.15
N GLY A 447 9.73 -33.58 15.66
CA GLY A 447 8.45 -33.25 16.29
C GLY A 447 8.32 -33.69 17.76
N SER A 448 9.38 -34.23 18.37
CA SER A 448 9.38 -34.50 19.81
C SER A 448 9.54 -33.18 20.56
N TRP A 449 8.69 -32.97 21.57
CA TRP A 449 8.60 -31.73 22.33
C TRP A 449 8.70 -31.99 23.84
N ILE A 450 9.22 -30.99 24.57
CA ILE A 450 9.33 -30.96 26.03
C ILE A 450 8.92 -29.57 26.50
N SER A 451 8.01 -29.47 27.46
CA SER A 451 7.56 -28.18 28.01
C SER A 451 7.00 -28.33 29.42
N ASN A 452 6.92 -27.21 30.16
CA ASN A 452 6.16 -27.09 31.40
C ASN A 452 4.85 -26.29 31.24
N VAL A 453 4.40 -26.02 30.01
CA VAL A 453 3.10 -25.43 29.69
C VAL A 453 2.28 -26.38 28.82
N ALA A 454 0.95 -26.26 28.87
CA ALA A 454 0.07 -27.04 28.01
C ALA A 454 0.14 -26.55 26.55
N LEU A 455 -0.20 -27.42 25.61
CA LEU A 455 -0.17 -27.11 24.17
C LEU A 455 -1.07 -25.94 23.77
N THR A 456 -2.18 -25.73 24.49
CA THR A 456 -3.14 -24.64 24.25
C THR A 456 -2.84 -23.39 25.06
N ASP A 457 -1.79 -23.41 25.89
CA ASP A 457 -1.45 -22.24 26.69
C ASP A 457 -0.85 -21.14 25.82
N VAL A 458 -1.30 -19.92 26.08
CA VAL A 458 -0.83 -18.71 25.40
C VAL A 458 -0.33 -17.74 26.46
N ASN A 459 0.95 -17.38 26.37
CA ASN A 459 1.58 -16.46 27.32
C ASN A 459 1.82 -15.11 26.64
N ALA A 460 1.20 -14.04 27.16
CA ALA A 460 1.50 -12.68 26.73
C ALA A 460 2.91 -12.29 27.16
N VAL A 461 3.74 -11.87 26.21
CA VAL A 461 5.13 -11.45 26.45
C VAL A 461 5.34 -9.95 26.26
N THR A 462 4.46 -9.27 25.51
CA THR A 462 4.47 -7.81 25.34
C THR A 462 3.05 -7.27 25.42
N TRP A 463 2.80 -6.29 26.30
CA TRP A 463 1.51 -5.59 26.41
C TRP A 463 1.67 -4.12 26.78
N GLY A 464 0.65 -3.32 26.47
CA GLY A 464 0.61 -1.90 26.80
C GLY A 464 -0.63 -1.51 27.62
N LEU A 465 -0.47 -0.48 28.46
CA LEU A 465 -1.56 0.19 29.17
C LEU A 465 -1.60 1.68 28.80
N PRO A 466 -2.77 2.23 28.46
CA PRO A 466 -2.89 3.67 28.21
C PRO A 466 -2.75 4.50 29.50
N SER A 467 -2.43 5.79 29.36
CA SER A 467 -2.48 6.76 30.46
C SER A 467 -3.90 6.86 31.03
N LYS A 468 -4.02 6.88 32.36
CA LYS A 468 -5.29 7.16 33.06
C LYS A 468 -5.68 8.62 32.83
N GLY A 469 -6.61 8.88 31.91
CA GLY A 469 -7.16 10.22 31.67
C GLY A 469 -8.22 10.29 30.57
N ASP A 470 -8.12 9.47 29.52
CA ASP A 470 -8.86 9.71 28.26
C ASP A 470 -9.92 8.66 27.89
N TYR A 471 -10.40 7.84 28.82
CA TYR A 471 -11.42 6.82 28.51
C TYR A 471 -12.71 7.01 29.31
N PRO A 472 -13.90 6.88 28.67
CA PRO A 472 -15.12 6.53 29.38
C PRO A 472 -14.88 5.21 30.14
N ALA A 473 -15.49 5.07 31.32
CA ALA A 473 -15.21 4.03 32.33
C ALA A 473 -15.28 2.55 31.88
N ASN A 474 -15.57 2.25 30.61
CA ASN A 474 -15.71 0.91 30.05
C ASN A 474 -14.59 0.47 29.08
N CYS A 475 -13.52 1.26 28.90
CA CYS A 475 -12.42 0.94 27.96
C CYS A 475 -11.03 0.76 28.63
N CYS A 476 -10.96 0.17 29.82
CA CYS A 476 -9.70 -0.27 30.43
C CYS A 476 -9.27 -1.65 29.88
N GLY A 477 -8.88 -1.72 28.60
CA GLY A 477 -8.36 -2.94 27.98
C GLY A 477 -6.83 -2.93 27.88
N SER A 478 -6.14 -3.86 28.53
CA SER A 478 -4.73 -4.16 28.23
C SER A 478 -4.62 -4.69 26.79
N ARG A 479 -3.77 -4.09 25.95
CA ARG A 479 -3.55 -4.58 24.58
C ARG A 479 -2.39 -5.56 24.54
N GLN A 480 -2.67 -6.82 24.20
CA GLN A 480 -1.64 -7.84 23.96
C GLN A 480 -1.12 -7.67 22.53
N LEU A 481 0.20 -7.55 22.38
CA LEU A 481 0.82 -7.39 21.06
C LEU A 481 1.52 -8.66 20.59
N GLN A 482 2.18 -9.33 21.54
CA GLN A 482 2.92 -10.55 21.27
C GLN A 482 2.61 -11.64 22.27
N CYS A 483 2.58 -12.86 21.77
CA CYS A 483 2.39 -14.06 22.57
C CYS A 483 3.41 -15.14 22.26
N VAL A 484 3.62 -16.03 23.21
CA VAL A 484 4.25 -17.34 23.03
C VAL A 484 3.17 -18.37 23.20
N GLU A 485 2.99 -19.23 22.20
CA GLU A 485 2.04 -20.34 22.25
C GLU A 485 2.76 -21.65 22.58
N GLY A 486 2.13 -22.50 23.40
CA GLY A 486 2.67 -23.79 23.85
C GLY A 486 3.06 -24.73 22.71
N ARG A 487 2.32 -24.69 21.60
CA ARG A 487 2.69 -25.30 20.33
C ARG A 487 3.69 -24.36 19.64
N GLY A 488 4.99 -24.54 19.89
CA GLY A 488 6.01 -24.01 18.99
C GLY A 488 5.66 -24.46 17.58
N ILE A 489 5.36 -23.51 16.70
CA ILE A 489 4.71 -23.80 15.42
C ILE A 489 5.68 -24.43 14.43
#